data_AF-V5APZ6-F1
#
_entry.id   AF-V5APZ6-F1
#
_cell.length_a   1.000
_cell.length_b   1.000
_cell.length_c   1.000
_cell.angle_alpha   90.00
_cell.angle_beta   90.00
_cell.angle_gamma   90.00
#
_symmetry.space_group_name_H-M   'P 1'
#
loop_
_entity.id
_entity.type
_entity.pdbx_description
1 polymer ?
#
loop_
_entity_poly.entity_id
_entity_poly.type
_entity_poly.pdbx_seq_one_letter_code
_entity_poly.pdbx_strand_id
1 'polypeptide(L)'
;MADAYRILKSSGSETLAGLCSHQKVDLNDVWIPLQSFCSARGRMDTPVFISPATAIVLLDHSSGKLVTRRGDILARIPLLFLDERNLAIPPSAIPDDCTLFVRAAKSISKKRMVKGLSILHRPITREQAFAEGSLLALDGETQVVQKQPRKSTGSGADAVTVAGGIEAALEGRKKKAKIDGLFEEYLQKTLEGSRDGRLANGGVIMKETMANLLRVRDAAPLHFVMHGKSKKYIHVNGIPWFIPDWRVIYRVFRRGETVEETAKTTYTDAARLVAVFMIDNVLIRREPIHACLQEGHPMWSLIDPDLPSAAYKLAEKGYRIVLLDHYPSLHHGNEVALEAKLNPVAELCQKYFTCDVTVVLSTMSYISAAYRSDGKPFLLPYSGLWQFFITQLNGGLRADADSLLVGESVEGVDHRREDVLSQGRRDAKFAMNCSLRYVDSDSLKKEILQS
;
A
#
# COMPACT_ATOMS: atom_id res chain seq x y z
N MET A 1 -1.28 -0.05 -40.61
CA MET A 1 -0.65 -0.36 -39.32
C MET A 1 -0.76 -1.87 -39.13
N ALA A 2 0.23 -2.62 -39.58
CA ALA A 2 0.18 -4.08 -39.64
C ALA A 2 0.41 -4.69 -38.25
N ASP A 3 -0.52 -5.54 -37.84
CA ASP A 3 -0.64 -6.31 -36.59
C ASP A 3 0.60 -6.31 -35.68
N ALA A 4 0.59 -5.45 -34.65
CA ALA A 4 1.63 -5.41 -33.61
C ALA A 4 1.73 -6.72 -32.81
N TYR A 5 0.71 -7.58 -32.91
CA TYR A 5 0.66 -8.94 -32.36
C TYR A 5 -0.49 -9.73 -33.00
N ARG A 6 -0.49 -11.06 -32.86
CA ARG A 6 -1.59 -11.95 -33.25
C ARG A 6 -1.93 -12.92 -32.10
N ILE A 7 -3.22 -13.20 -31.89
CA ILE A 7 -3.65 -14.26 -30.96
C ILE A 7 -3.79 -15.59 -31.71
N LEU A 8 -3.11 -16.61 -31.21
CA LEU A 8 -3.17 -18.00 -31.66
C LEU A 8 -4.03 -18.79 -30.67
N LYS A 9 -4.84 -19.74 -31.16
CA LYS A 9 -5.65 -20.63 -30.31
C LYS A 9 -5.08 -22.05 -30.35
N SER A 10 -4.89 -22.64 -29.18
CA SER A 10 -4.46 -24.03 -29.03
C SER A 10 -5.59 -25.02 -29.33
N SER A 11 -5.29 -26.06 -30.10
CA SER A 11 -6.22 -27.17 -30.37
C SER A 11 -6.34 -28.19 -29.22
N GLY A 12 -5.38 -28.17 -28.27
CA GLY A 12 -5.39 -28.95 -27.04
C GLY A 12 -4.72 -30.32 -27.07
N SER A 13 -4.29 -30.80 -28.25
CA SER A 13 -3.62 -32.10 -28.42
C SER A 13 -2.10 -31.99 -28.61
N GLU A 14 -1.60 -30.77 -28.82
CA GLU A 14 -0.22 -30.49 -29.21
C GLU A 14 0.62 -29.87 -28.08
N THR A 15 1.94 -30.07 -28.17
CA THR A 15 2.90 -29.30 -27.35
C THR A 15 3.04 -27.89 -27.91
N LEU A 16 3.54 -26.96 -27.11
CA LEU A 16 3.82 -25.61 -27.58
C LEU A 16 4.71 -25.60 -28.84
N ALA A 17 5.76 -26.41 -28.87
CA ALA A 17 6.63 -26.56 -30.05
C ALA A 17 5.87 -27.12 -31.27
N GLY A 18 4.95 -28.05 -31.05
CA GLY A 18 4.05 -28.58 -32.08
C GLY A 18 3.15 -27.51 -32.67
N LEU A 19 2.51 -26.70 -31.81
CA LEU A 19 1.69 -25.57 -32.23
C LEU A 19 2.50 -24.54 -33.02
N CYS A 20 3.69 -24.20 -32.55
CA CYS A 20 4.58 -23.26 -33.23
C CYS A 20 4.94 -23.76 -34.63
N SER A 21 5.27 -25.06 -34.75
CA SER A 21 5.57 -25.70 -36.03
C SER A 21 4.36 -25.72 -36.97
N HIS A 22 3.17 -26.03 -36.45
CA HIS A 22 1.93 -26.06 -37.23
C HIS A 22 1.53 -24.67 -37.75
N GLN A 23 1.68 -23.65 -36.90
CA GLN A 23 1.37 -22.25 -37.22
C GLN A 23 2.53 -21.51 -37.93
N LYS A 24 3.67 -22.17 -38.15
CA LYS A 24 4.89 -21.62 -38.76
C LYS A 24 5.41 -20.36 -38.05
N VAL A 25 5.46 -20.38 -36.73
CA VAL A 25 5.99 -19.28 -35.88
C VAL A 25 7.19 -19.74 -35.07
N ASP A 26 8.13 -18.84 -34.76
CA ASP A 26 9.23 -19.14 -33.84
C ASP A 26 8.71 -19.20 -32.41
N LEU A 27 9.15 -20.22 -31.66
CA LEU A 27 8.92 -20.34 -30.23
C LEU A 27 9.37 -19.08 -29.46
N ASN A 28 10.45 -18.43 -29.88
CA ASN A 28 10.96 -17.23 -29.21
C ASN A 28 10.03 -16.02 -29.37
N ASP A 29 9.13 -16.04 -30.35
CA ASP A 29 8.17 -14.96 -30.62
C ASP A 29 6.80 -15.22 -29.98
N VAL A 30 6.70 -16.33 -29.25
CA VAL A 30 5.46 -16.78 -28.62
C VAL A 30 5.46 -16.42 -27.13
N TRP A 31 4.31 -15.97 -26.67
CA TRP A 31 4.04 -15.55 -25.30
C TRP A 31 2.80 -16.25 -24.79
N ILE A 32 2.89 -16.79 -23.57
CA ILE A 32 1.90 -17.71 -23.02
C ILE A 32 1.27 -17.07 -21.79
N PRO A 33 -0.04 -17.25 -21.55
CA PRO A 33 -0.69 -16.75 -20.35
C PRO A 33 0.00 -17.23 -19.07
N LEU A 34 0.14 -16.35 -18.08
CA LEU A 34 0.81 -16.63 -16.80
C LEU A 34 0.29 -17.90 -16.11
N GLN A 35 -1.02 -18.14 -16.17
CA GLN A 35 -1.65 -19.35 -15.63
C GLN A 35 -1.04 -20.66 -16.16
N SER A 36 -0.45 -20.62 -17.35
CA SER A 36 0.23 -21.76 -17.97
C SER A 36 1.59 -22.04 -17.34
N PHE A 37 2.05 -21.28 -16.36
CA PHE A 37 3.24 -21.57 -15.58
C PHE A 37 2.90 -22.22 -14.23
N CYS A 38 1.62 -22.28 -13.85
CA CYS A 38 1.18 -23.07 -12.71
C CYS A 38 1.46 -24.55 -12.92
N SER A 39 1.76 -25.25 -11.81
CA SER A 39 1.84 -26.71 -11.80
C SER A 39 0.44 -27.29 -12.02
N ALA A 40 0.35 -28.54 -12.51
CA ALA A 40 -0.94 -29.15 -12.83
C ALA A 40 -1.89 -29.30 -11.62
N ARG A 41 -1.36 -29.20 -10.39
CA ARG A 41 -2.13 -29.20 -9.13
C ARG A 41 -2.05 -27.86 -8.38
N GLY A 42 -1.42 -26.85 -8.98
CA GLY A 42 -1.25 -25.53 -8.38
C GLY A 42 -2.57 -24.78 -8.35
N ARG A 43 -2.87 -24.13 -7.22
CA ARG A 43 -4.03 -23.24 -7.11
C ARG A 43 -3.76 -21.95 -7.88
N MET A 44 -4.80 -21.31 -8.42
CA MET A 44 -4.68 -20.02 -9.13
C MET A 44 -4.15 -18.89 -8.22
N ASP A 45 -4.24 -19.06 -6.90
CA ASP A 45 -3.68 -18.15 -5.91
C ASP A 45 -2.18 -18.37 -5.63
N THR A 46 -1.56 -19.39 -6.24
CA THR A 46 -0.13 -19.66 -6.05
C THR A 46 0.67 -18.67 -6.90
N PRO A 47 1.52 -17.81 -6.30
CA PRO A 47 2.30 -16.86 -7.07
C PRO A 47 3.27 -17.53 -8.05
N VAL A 48 3.28 -17.08 -9.29
CA VAL A 48 4.25 -17.48 -10.31
C VAL A 48 5.40 -16.47 -10.33
N PHE A 49 6.61 -16.96 -10.09
CA PHE A 49 7.82 -16.14 -10.15
C PHE A 49 8.24 -15.88 -11.60
N ILE A 50 8.51 -14.61 -11.92
CA ILE A 50 8.92 -14.15 -13.24
C ILE A 50 10.25 -13.40 -13.09
N SER A 51 11.29 -13.94 -13.71
CA SER A 51 12.62 -13.33 -13.73
C SER A 51 12.59 -11.92 -14.34
N PRO A 52 13.45 -10.98 -13.88
CA PRO A 52 13.62 -9.68 -14.54
C PRO A 52 14.04 -9.82 -16.01
N ALA A 53 14.74 -10.90 -16.35
CA ALA A 53 15.19 -11.23 -17.69
C ALA A 53 14.13 -11.93 -18.56
N THR A 54 12.91 -12.12 -18.04
CA THR A 54 11.79 -12.66 -18.81
C THR A 54 10.84 -11.52 -19.16
N ALA A 55 10.63 -11.31 -20.46
CA ALA A 55 9.73 -10.27 -20.92
C ALA A 55 8.26 -10.62 -20.62
N ILE A 56 7.47 -9.63 -20.21
CA ILE A 56 6.03 -9.76 -19.97
C ILE A 56 5.23 -8.65 -20.64
N VAL A 57 3.98 -8.94 -20.99
CA VAL A 57 3.02 -7.96 -21.53
C VAL A 57 1.62 -8.24 -21.00
N LEU A 58 0.81 -7.21 -20.79
CA LEU A 58 -0.59 -7.33 -20.39
C LEU A 58 -1.48 -6.93 -21.57
N LEU A 59 -2.37 -7.83 -21.99
CA LEU A 59 -3.41 -7.52 -22.96
C LEU A 59 -4.68 -7.15 -22.23
N ASP A 60 -5.19 -5.96 -22.50
CA ASP A 60 -6.52 -5.49 -22.10
C ASP A 60 -7.52 -5.90 -23.19
N HIS A 61 -8.42 -6.82 -22.89
CA HIS A 61 -9.38 -7.35 -23.88
C HIS A 61 -10.46 -6.34 -24.23
N SER A 62 -10.80 -5.44 -23.31
CA SER A 62 -11.82 -4.41 -23.53
C SER A 62 -11.38 -3.39 -24.57
N SER A 63 -10.09 -2.98 -24.51
CA SER A 63 -9.55 -1.96 -25.39
C SER A 63 -8.66 -2.53 -26.52
N GLY A 64 -8.37 -3.83 -26.49
CA GLY A 64 -7.40 -4.48 -27.38
C GLY A 64 -5.95 -3.97 -27.24
N LYS A 65 -5.64 -3.26 -26.15
CA LYS A 65 -4.35 -2.56 -25.98
C LYS A 65 -3.34 -3.47 -25.29
N LEU A 66 -2.12 -3.47 -25.82
CA LEU A 66 -0.99 -4.16 -25.19
C LEU A 66 -0.21 -3.17 -24.31
N VAL A 67 -0.14 -3.45 -23.02
CA VAL A 67 0.71 -2.74 -22.05
C VAL A 67 2.02 -3.50 -21.91
N THR A 68 3.13 -2.83 -22.22
CA THR A 68 4.45 -3.48 -22.33
C THR A 68 5.39 -3.15 -21.18
N ARG A 69 5.35 -1.92 -20.66
CA ARG A 69 6.21 -1.52 -19.52
C ARG A 69 5.81 -2.26 -18.26
N ARG A 70 6.77 -2.91 -17.60
CA ARG A 70 6.53 -3.68 -16.35
C ARG A 70 5.84 -2.82 -15.28
N GLY A 71 6.32 -1.60 -15.01
CA GLY A 71 5.66 -0.71 -14.04
C GLY A 71 4.18 -0.42 -14.38
N ASP A 72 3.87 -0.20 -15.65
CA ASP A 72 2.50 0.07 -16.10
C ASP A 72 1.60 -1.19 -16.02
N ILE A 73 2.18 -2.37 -16.23
CA ILE A 73 1.51 -3.66 -16.02
C ILE A 73 1.17 -3.83 -14.53
N LEU A 74 2.12 -3.56 -13.64
CA LEU A 74 1.95 -3.70 -12.19
C LEU A 74 0.95 -2.69 -11.63
N ALA A 75 0.84 -1.51 -12.23
CA ALA A 75 -0.18 -0.54 -11.87
C ALA A 75 -1.61 -1.07 -12.09
N ARG A 76 -1.80 -2.07 -12.96
CA ARG A 76 -3.11 -2.65 -13.32
C ARG A 76 -3.45 -3.95 -12.59
N ILE A 77 -2.48 -4.59 -11.95
CA ILE A 77 -2.72 -5.87 -11.25
C ILE A 77 -3.00 -5.56 -9.77
N PRO A 78 -4.19 -5.89 -9.21
CA PRO A 78 -4.60 -5.61 -7.82
C PRO A 78 -3.79 -6.38 -6.76
N LEU A 79 -2.47 -6.20 -6.76
CA LEU A 79 -1.58 -6.73 -5.74
C LEU A 79 -1.03 -5.57 -4.93
N LEU A 80 -1.18 -5.68 -3.62
CA LEU A 80 -0.76 -4.68 -2.64
C LEU A 80 0.75 -4.43 -2.62
N PHE A 81 1.54 -5.39 -3.11
CA PHE A 81 2.99 -5.38 -3.02
C PHE A 81 3.57 -6.02 -4.28
N LEU A 82 4.33 -5.24 -5.05
CA LEU A 82 4.93 -5.68 -6.31
C LEU A 82 6.37 -5.17 -6.42
N ASP A 83 7.28 -6.02 -6.88
CA ASP A 83 8.66 -5.66 -7.21
C ASP A 83 8.90 -5.95 -8.68
N GLU A 84 9.17 -4.91 -9.48
CA GLU A 84 9.47 -5.08 -10.92
C GLU A 84 10.62 -6.06 -11.18
N ARG A 85 11.57 -6.19 -10.24
CA ARG A 85 12.71 -7.11 -10.33
C ARG A 85 12.35 -8.52 -9.86
N ASN A 86 11.56 -8.65 -8.80
CA ASN A 86 11.18 -9.95 -8.22
C ASN A 86 9.66 -10.18 -8.34
N LEU A 87 9.17 -10.27 -9.58
CA LEU A 87 7.75 -10.45 -9.82
C LEU A 87 7.29 -11.85 -9.40
N ALA A 88 6.31 -11.88 -8.50
CA ALA A 88 5.64 -13.09 -8.06
C ALA A 88 4.13 -12.85 -8.06
N ILE A 89 3.49 -13.13 -9.20
CA ILE A 89 2.09 -12.76 -9.47
C ILE A 89 1.24 -14.04 -9.40
N PRO A 90 0.24 -14.13 -8.50
CA PRO A 90 -0.77 -15.18 -8.60
C PRO A 90 -1.68 -14.89 -9.80
N PRO A 91 -1.94 -15.89 -10.68
CA PRO A 91 -2.87 -15.71 -11.80
C PRO A 91 -4.26 -15.20 -11.41
N SER A 92 -4.76 -15.55 -10.23
CA SER A 92 -6.06 -15.05 -9.73
C SER A 92 -6.10 -13.55 -9.45
N ALA A 93 -4.95 -12.88 -9.33
CA ALA A 93 -4.90 -11.43 -9.17
C ALA A 93 -4.89 -10.68 -10.50
N ILE A 94 -4.86 -11.35 -11.65
CA ILE A 94 -5.00 -10.68 -12.95
C ILE A 94 -6.49 -10.35 -13.15
N PRO A 95 -6.88 -9.11 -13.47
CA PRO A 95 -8.28 -8.77 -13.75
C PRO A 95 -8.88 -9.66 -14.86
N ASP A 96 -10.16 -9.99 -14.74
CA ASP A 96 -10.85 -10.93 -15.64
C ASP A 96 -10.88 -10.48 -17.11
N ASP A 97 -10.87 -9.17 -17.35
CA ASP A 97 -10.82 -8.53 -18.66
C ASP A 97 -9.39 -8.39 -19.22
N CYS A 98 -8.40 -8.90 -18.50
CA CYS A 98 -6.99 -8.81 -18.85
C CYS A 98 -6.35 -10.20 -19.00
N THR A 99 -5.24 -10.26 -19.73
CA THR A 99 -4.38 -11.45 -19.73
C THR A 99 -2.92 -11.06 -19.71
N LEU A 100 -2.20 -11.51 -18.67
CA LEU A 100 -0.76 -11.36 -18.58
C LEU A 100 -0.07 -12.48 -19.36
N PHE A 101 0.64 -12.12 -20.41
CA PHE A 101 1.46 -13.02 -21.21
C PHE A 101 2.93 -12.92 -20.81
N VAL A 102 3.56 -14.07 -20.68
CA VAL A 102 4.99 -14.21 -20.39
C VAL A 102 5.67 -14.83 -21.61
N ARG A 103 6.78 -14.24 -22.05
CA ARG A 103 7.53 -14.76 -23.20
C ARG A 103 7.96 -16.20 -22.95
N ALA A 104 7.72 -17.08 -23.93
CA ALA A 104 8.03 -18.49 -23.81
C ALA A 104 9.54 -18.70 -23.66
N ALA A 105 9.94 -19.51 -22.69
CA ALA A 105 11.31 -20.00 -22.56
C ALA A 105 11.45 -21.38 -23.20
N LYS A 106 12.66 -21.76 -23.63
CA LYS A 106 12.93 -23.10 -24.19
C LYS A 106 12.46 -24.24 -23.27
N SER A 107 12.47 -24.03 -21.95
CA SER A 107 12.01 -24.99 -20.94
C SER A 107 10.52 -25.36 -21.07
N ILE A 108 9.67 -24.47 -21.61
CA ILE A 108 8.23 -24.70 -21.74
C ILE A 108 7.81 -25.25 -23.11
N SER A 109 8.75 -25.42 -24.04
CA SER A 109 8.52 -25.92 -25.41
C SER A 109 7.78 -27.26 -25.47
N LYS A 110 8.05 -28.16 -24.51
CA LYS A 110 7.44 -29.50 -24.42
C LYS A 110 6.13 -29.51 -23.62
N LYS A 111 5.69 -28.38 -23.08
CA LYS A 111 4.45 -28.31 -22.30
C LYS A 111 3.26 -28.57 -23.23
N ARG A 112 2.36 -29.47 -22.82
CA ARG A 112 1.08 -29.70 -23.52
C ARG A 112 0.17 -28.50 -23.28
N MET A 113 -0.42 -28.02 -24.36
CA MET A 113 -1.31 -26.86 -24.32
C MET A 113 -2.74 -27.31 -24.05
N VAL A 114 -3.45 -26.58 -23.19
CA VAL A 114 -4.88 -26.82 -22.97
C VAL A 114 -5.66 -26.39 -24.21
N LYS A 115 -6.74 -27.10 -24.52
CA LYS A 115 -7.64 -26.74 -25.64
C LYS A 115 -8.23 -25.36 -25.42
N GLY A 116 -8.25 -24.54 -26.47
CA GLY A 116 -8.84 -23.20 -26.44
C GLY A 116 -7.97 -22.13 -25.77
N LEU A 117 -6.76 -22.48 -25.30
CA LEU A 117 -5.85 -21.49 -24.71
C LEU A 117 -5.42 -20.47 -25.77
N SER A 118 -5.62 -19.19 -25.46
CA SER A 118 -5.11 -18.06 -26.25
C SER A 118 -3.63 -17.84 -25.97
N ILE A 119 -2.84 -17.74 -27.03
CA ILE A 119 -1.40 -17.52 -27.00
C ILE A 119 -1.11 -16.28 -27.85
N LEU A 120 -0.18 -15.45 -27.42
CA LEU A 120 0.19 -14.24 -28.13
C LEU A 120 1.44 -14.51 -28.97
N HIS A 121 1.36 -14.24 -30.27
CA HIS A 121 2.52 -14.19 -31.17
C HIS A 121 2.91 -12.74 -31.40
N ARG A 122 4.15 -12.41 -31.02
CA ARG A 122 4.71 -11.07 -31.14
C ARG A 122 6.22 -11.17 -31.39
N PRO A 123 6.67 -10.98 -32.65
CA PRO A 123 8.05 -11.14 -33.04
C PRO A 123 8.87 -9.89 -32.71
N ILE A 124 9.38 -9.83 -31.48
CA ILE A 124 10.24 -8.73 -31.03
C ILE A 124 11.56 -9.25 -30.51
N THR A 125 12.64 -8.51 -30.78
CA THR A 125 13.97 -8.85 -30.28
C THR A 125 14.09 -8.58 -28.78
N ARG A 126 15.19 -9.05 -28.17
CA ARG A 126 15.46 -8.79 -26.74
C ARG A 126 15.70 -7.30 -26.49
N GLU A 127 16.37 -6.63 -27.43
CA GLU A 127 16.67 -5.20 -27.37
C GLU A 127 15.39 -4.36 -27.47
N GLN A 128 14.45 -4.76 -28.33
CA GLN A 128 13.13 -4.13 -28.43
C GLN A 128 12.32 -4.31 -27.14
N ALA A 129 12.34 -5.52 -26.57
CA ALA A 129 11.70 -5.81 -25.27
C ALA A 129 12.29 -4.96 -24.13
N PHE A 130 13.61 -4.74 -24.16
CA PHE A 130 14.28 -3.88 -23.20
C PHE A 130 13.90 -2.40 -23.39
N ALA A 131 13.93 -1.91 -24.64
CA ALA A 131 13.63 -0.52 -24.96
C ALA A 131 12.18 -0.12 -24.61
N GLU A 132 11.23 -1.03 -24.78
CA GLU A 132 9.82 -0.80 -24.40
C GLU A 132 9.54 -1.06 -22.91
N GLY A 133 10.50 -1.60 -22.16
CA GLY A 133 10.38 -1.88 -20.73
C GLY A 133 9.61 -3.16 -20.36
N SER A 134 9.41 -4.10 -21.29
CA SER A 134 8.84 -5.42 -20.98
C SER A 134 9.84 -6.35 -20.32
N LEU A 135 11.14 -6.07 -20.52
CA LEU A 135 12.30 -6.77 -19.99
C LEU A 135 13.18 -5.80 -19.18
N LEU A 136 13.81 -6.28 -18.10
CA LEU A 136 14.83 -5.53 -17.35
C LEU A 136 16.24 -6.11 -17.59
N ALA A 137 17.26 -5.25 -17.50
CA ALA A 137 18.65 -5.67 -17.54
C ALA A 137 19.00 -6.42 -16.24
N LEU A 138 19.75 -7.51 -16.35
CA LEU A 138 20.38 -8.14 -15.20
C LEU A 138 21.59 -7.31 -14.81
N ASP A 139 21.74 -7.01 -13.51
CA ASP A 139 22.91 -6.32 -12.94
C ASP A 139 24.17 -7.19 -13.19
N GLY A 140 24.76 -7.06 -14.38
CA GLY A 140 25.84 -7.91 -14.90
C GLY A 140 26.17 -7.71 -16.37
N GLU A 141 25.28 -7.14 -17.19
CA GLU A 141 25.51 -6.86 -18.62
C GLU A 141 25.86 -5.39 -18.93
N THR A 142 26.17 -4.56 -17.93
CA THR A 142 26.70 -3.20 -18.17
C THR A 142 28.21 -3.17 -17.97
N GLN A 143 28.96 -3.50 -19.03
CA GLN A 143 30.34 -3.04 -19.14
C GLN A 143 30.37 -1.51 -19.28
N VAL A 144 31.06 -0.88 -18.33
CA VAL A 144 31.81 0.38 -18.47
C VAL A 144 31.03 1.59 -19.01
N VAL A 145 30.28 2.29 -18.14
CA VAL A 145 30.34 3.77 -18.09
C VAL A 145 30.21 4.23 -16.63
N GLN A 146 31.32 4.74 -16.10
CA GLN A 146 31.51 5.60 -14.93
C GLN A 146 30.73 5.27 -13.64
N LYS A 147 31.47 4.78 -12.64
CA LYS A 147 31.17 4.95 -11.22
C LYS A 147 30.94 6.44 -10.91
N GLN A 148 29.69 6.88 -10.98
CA GLN A 148 29.27 8.04 -10.20
C GLN A 148 28.88 7.55 -8.81
N PRO A 149 29.48 8.08 -7.73
CA PRO A 149 29.02 7.79 -6.40
C PRO A 149 27.57 8.26 -6.30
N ARG A 150 26.72 7.39 -5.74
CA ARG A 150 25.33 7.64 -5.36
C ARG A 150 25.27 8.98 -4.62
N LYS A 151 24.96 10.08 -5.33
CA LYS A 151 24.57 11.33 -4.71
C LYS A 151 23.17 11.10 -4.17
N SER A 152 23.09 11.01 -2.84
CA SER A 152 21.87 11.32 -2.12
C SER A 152 21.27 12.58 -2.72
N THR A 153 20.05 12.49 -3.24
CA THR A 153 19.24 13.67 -3.54
C THR A 153 19.03 14.41 -2.23
N GLY A 154 19.91 15.38 -2.00
CA GLY A 154 19.82 16.33 -0.90
C GLY A 154 18.54 17.12 -1.05
N SER A 155 17.79 17.15 0.06
CA SER A 155 16.75 18.13 0.33
C SER A 155 17.30 19.53 0.10
N GLY A 156 16.59 20.32 -0.70
CA GLY A 156 16.65 21.77 -0.60
C GLY A 156 15.77 22.19 0.57
N ALA A 157 16.40 22.73 1.61
CA ALA A 157 16.02 23.93 2.37
C ALA A 157 16.62 23.87 3.78
N ASP A 158 17.53 24.82 4.00
CA ASP A 158 17.99 25.42 5.25
C ASP A 158 18.88 24.60 6.20
N ALA A 159 20.17 24.70 5.89
CA ALA A 159 21.27 24.58 6.82
C ALA A 159 21.16 25.66 7.91
N VAL A 160 20.81 25.25 9.13
CA VAL A 160 21.29 25.92 10.34
C VAL A 160 22.38 25.06 10.94
N THR A 161 23.60 25.57 10.81
CA THR A 161 24.86 25.05 11.31
C THR A 161 24.79 24.85 12.82
N VAL A 162 24.89 23.62 13.31
CA VAL A 162 25.32 23.35 14.69
C VAL A 162 26.39 22.28 14.65
N ALA A 163 27.61 22.68 15.03
CA ALA A 163 28.76 21.82 15.20
C ALA A 163 28.48 20.78 16.29
N GLY A 164 28.13 19.55 15.89
CA GLY A 164 28.04 18.39 16.77
C GLY A 164 29.26 17.50 16.59
N GLY A 165 30.09 17.42 17.63
CA GLY A 165 31.35 16.66 17.64
C GLY A 165 31.22 15.20 17.22
N ILE A 166 32.34 14.62 16.80
CA ILE A 166 32.46 13.22 16.32
C ILE A 166 31.83 12.22 17.30
N GLU A 167 31.85 12.51 18.61
CA GLU A 167 31.23 11.72 19.66
C GLU A 167 29.69 11.75 19.62
N ALA A 168 29.06 12.90 19.36
CA ALA A 168 27.60 13.01 19.21
C ALA A 168 27.12 12.27 17.93
N ALA A 169 27.93 12.27 16.87
CA ALA A 169 27.68 11.48 15.67
C ALA A 169 27.82 9.97 15.92
N LEU A 170 28.77 9.55 16.77
CA LEU A 170 29.00 8.16 17.14
C LEU A 170 27.92 7.64 18.10
N GLU A 171 27.48 8.47 19.04
CA GLU A 171 26.38 8.19 19.95
C GLU A 171 25.03 8.16 19.22
N GLY A 172 24.84 9.05 18.24
CA GLY A 172 23.73 9.03 17.28
C GLY A 172 23.71 7.74 16.45
N ARG A 173 24.87 7.25 15.98
CA ARG A 173 24.98 5.94 15.29
C ARG A 173 24.70 4.76 16.21
N LYS A 174 25.16 4.78 17.47
CA LYS A 174 24.88 3.74 18.46
C LYS A 174 23.39 3.71 18.86
N LYS A 175 22.78 4.87 19.08
CA LYS A 175 21.32 4.98 19.31
C LYS A 175 20.54 4.52 18.08
N LYS A 176 20.97 4.87 16.87
CA LYS A 176 20.37 4.40 15.62
C LYS A 176 20.46 2.86 15.50
N ALA A 177 21.64 2.27 15.64
CA ALA A 177 21.82 0.82 15.58
C ALA A 177 21.01 0.08 16.66
N LYS A 178 20.88 0.67 17.86
CA LYS A 178 20.05 0.12 18.93
C LYS A 178 18.56 0.15 18.57
N ILE A 179 18.08 1.23 17.96
CA ILE A 179 16.67 1.31 17.56
C ILE A 179 16.38 0.47 16.31
N ASP A 180 17.31 0.42 15.35
CA ASP A 180 17.22 -0.45 14.18
C ASP A 180 17.23 -1.93 14.62
N GLY A 181 18.02 -2.27 15.65
CA GLY A 181 18.02 -3.60 16.29
C GLY A 181 16.71 -3.91 17.02
N LEU A 182 16.16 -2.97 17.81
CA LEU A 182 14.85 -3.13 18.45
C LEU A 182 13.71 -3.25 17.42
N PHE A 183 13.85 -2.57 16.28
CA PHE A 183 12.89 -2.63 15.19
C PHE A 183 12.97 -3.94 14.41
N GLU A 184 14.18 -4.44 14.08
CA GLU A 184 14.37 -5.76 13.49
C GLU A 184 13.94 -6.87 14.47
N GLU A 185 14.19 -6.71 15.77
CA GLU A 185 13.69 -7.62 16.81
C GLU A 185 12.16 -7.58 16.90
N TYR A 186 11.54 -6.39 16.81
CA TYR A 186 10.08 -6.23 16.75
C TYR A 186 9.49 -6.88 15.49
N LEU A 187 10.09 -6.63 14.32
CA LEU A 187 9.69 -7.22 13.06
C LEU A 187 9.84 -8.73 13.12
N GLN A 188 10.97 -9.25 13.59
CA GLN A 188 11.25 -10.67 13.72
C GLN A 188 10.30 -11.36 14.71
N LYS A 189 10.04 -10.77 15.88
CA LYS A 189 9.04 -11.26 16.85
C LYS A 189 7.63 -11.28 16.25
N THR A 190 7.27 -10.28 15.45
CA THR A 190 5.98 -10.22 14.73
C THR A 190 5.84 -11.38 13.72
N LEU A 191 6.94 -11.77 13.08
CA LEU A 191 6.97 -12.84 12.08
C LEU A 191 6.98 -14.23 12.70
N GLU A 192 7.73 -14.43 13.79
CA GLU A 192 7.79 -15.67 14.55
C GLU A 192 6.42 -15.96 15.20
N GLY A 193 5.77 -14.94 15.77
CA GLY A 193 4.40 -15.06 16.29
C GLY A 193 3.33 -15.39 15.23
N SER A 194 3.58 -15.07 13.96
CA SER A 194 2.68 -15.41 12.84
C SER A 194 2.80 -16.84 12.36
N ARG A 195 3.93 -17.52 12.60
CA ARG A 195 4.13 -18.93 12.23
C ARG A 195 3.49 -19.90 13.21
N ASP A 196 3.45 -19.54 14.50
CA ASP A 196 2.97 -20.42 15.57
C ASP A 196 1.45 -20.42 15.77
N GLY A 197 0.68 -19.68 14.95
CA GLY A 197 -0.77 -19.60 15.08
C GLY A 197 -1.27 -18.94 16.38
N ARG A 198 -0.36 -18.51 17.26
CA ARG A 198 -0.64 -17.87 18.57
C ARG A 198 -0.98 -16.39 18.49
N LEU A 199 -0.99 -15.81 17.29
CA LEU A 199 -1.55 -14.49 17.04
C LEU A 199 -3.08 -14.59 16.93
N ALA A 200 -3.77 -14.77 18.05
CA ALA A 200 -5.23 -14.62 18.06
C ALA A 200 -5.66 -13.14 17.96
N ASN A 201 -4.77 -12.19 18.29
CA ASN A 201 -5.14 -10.78 18.53
C ASN A 201 -4.50 -9.76 17.59
N GLY A 202 -3.82 -10.19 16.52
CA GLY A 202 -3.37 -9.31 15.45
C GLY A 202 -4.37 -9.36 14.30
N GLY A 203 -5.05 -8.24 14.02
CA GLY A 203 -6.04 -8.15 12.95
C GLY A 203 -5.52 -8.75 11.64
N VAL A 204 -6.37 -9.52 10.93
CA VAL A 204 -6.02 -10.28 9.72
C VAL A 204 -5.25 -9.44 8.70
N ILE A 205 -5.62 -8.16 8.59
CA ILE A 205 -5.01 -7.16 7.72
C ILE A 205 -3.54 -6.89 8.06
N MET A 206 -3.19 -6.83 9.35
CA MET A 206 -1.80 -6.60 9.77
C MET A 206 -0.93 -7.82 9.44
N LYS A 207 -1.44 -9.03 9.65
CA LYS A 207 -0.74 -10.27 9.26
C LYS A 207 -0.51 -10.34 7.75
N GLU A 208 -1.55 -10.08 6.97
CA GLU A 208 -1.49 -10.03 5.51
C GLU A 208 -0.49 -8.96 5.03
N THR A 209 -0.54 -7.77 5.64
CA THR A 209 0.37 -6.66 5.33
C THR A 209 1.82 -7.03 5.66
N MET A 210 2.09 -7.63 6.82
CA MET A 210 3.46 -8.03 7.21
C MET A 210 4.01 -9.18 6.36
N ALA A 211 3.20 -10.21 6.09
CA ALA A 211 3.61 -11.35 5.26
C ALA A 211 4.00 -10.90 3.84
N ASN A 212 3.27 -9.92 3.29
CA ASN A 212 3.57 -9.41 1.97
C ASN A 212 4.70 -8.37 1.97
N LEU A 213 4.81 -7.52 3.00
CA LEU A 213 5.92 -6.58 3.15
C LEU A 213 7.28 -7.29 3.13
N LEU A 214 7.39 -8.46 3.77
CA LEU A 214 8.60 -9.28 3.70
C LEU A 214 9.02 -9.65 2.28
N ARG A 215 8.06 -9.90 1.40
CA ARG A 215 8.32 -10.32 0.02
C ARG A 215 8.87 -9.18 -0.84
N VAL A 216 8.61 -7.93 -0.44
CA VAL A 216 9.02 -6.72 -1.17
C VAL A 216 10.03 -5.89 -0.38
N ARG A 217 10.74 -6.51 0.57
CA ARG A 217 11.67 -5.83 1.47
C ARG A 217 12.70 -4.96 0.74
N ASP A 218 13.22 -5.49 -0.37
CA ASP A 218 14.26 -4.85 -1.18
C ASP A 218 13.70 -4.13 -2.42
N ALA A 219 12.37 -4.12 -2.59
CA ALA A 219 11.70 -3.48 -3.70
C ALA A 219 11.75 -1.95 -3.56
N ALA A 220 11.88 -1.25 -4.69
CA ALA A 220 11.71 0.19 -4.69
C ALA A 220 10.26 0.53 -4.30
N PRO A 221 10.02 1.48 -3.38
CA PRO A 221 8.67 1.89 -3.05
C PRO A 221 7.89 2.34 -4.28
N LEU A 222 6.76 1.70 -4.56
CA LEU A 222 5.90 2.02 -5.72
C LEU A 222 5.10 3.32 -5.55
N HIS A 223 5.23 4.01 -4.41
CA HIS A 223 4.43 5.18 -4.08
C HIS A 223 4.37 6.22 -5.19
N PHE A 224 3.14 6.49 -5.65
CA PHE A 224 2.74 7.72 -6.35
C PHE A 224 3.62 8.15 -7.53
N VAL A 225 4.49 7.27 -8.02
CA VAL A 225 5.31 7.42 -9.20
C VAL A 225 4.59 6.66 -10.30
N MET A 226 3.50 7.25 -10.77
CA MET A 226 2.98 6.90 -12.08
C MET A 226 3.91 7.57 -13.10
N HIS A 227 4.66 6.78 -13.85
CA HIS A 227 5.52 7.26 -14.93
C HIS A 227 6.65 8.24 -14.51
N GLY A 228 7.28 8.04 -13.35
CA GLY A 228 8.46 8.83 -12.96
C GLY A 228 8.15 10.22 -12.39
N LYS A 229 6.88 10.57 -12.14
CA LYS A 229 6.47 11.88 -11.59
C LYS A 229 5.68 11.72 -10.29
N SER A 230 6.00 12.54 -9.29
CA SER A 230 5.28 12.59 -8.02
C SER A 230 3.86 13.15 -8.23
N LYS A 231 2.83 12.34 -7.98
CA LYS A 231 1.44 12.84 -7.92
C LYS A 231 1.25 13.67 -6.63
N LYS A 232 0.63 14.85 -6.75
CA LYS A 232 0.23 15.71 -5.60
C LYS A 232 -1.19 15.43 -5.11
N TYR A 233 -1.98 14.72 -5.92
CA TYR A 233 -3.32 14.29 -5.60
C TYR A 233 -3.66 13.01 -6.36
N ILE A 234 -4.63 12.26 -5.84
CA ILE A 234 -5.25 11.10 -6.49
C ILE A 234 -6.77 11.24 -6.41
N HIS A 235 -7.50 10.64 -7.34
CA HIS A 235 -8.95 10.57 -7.28
C HIS A 235 -9.36 9.15 -6.95
N VAL A 236 -10.23 9.00 -5.96
CA VAL A 236 -10.76 7.71 -5.51
C VAL A 236 -12.28 7.85 -5.52
N ASN A 237 -12.99 7.06 -6.34
CA ASN A 237 -14.43 7.22 -6.57
C ASN A 237 -14.84 8.68 -6.92
N GLY A 238 -14.04 9.37 -7.73
CA GLY A 238 -14.27 10.78 -8.09
C GLY A 238 -13.93 11.79 -6.98
N ILE A 239 -13.41 11.33 -5.84
CA ILE A 239 -13.10 12.16 -4.68
C ILE A 239 -11.58 12.43 -4.64
N PRO A 240 -11.12 13.69 -4.63
CA PRO A 240 -9.70 14.02 -4.58
C PRO A 240 -9.10 13.83 -3.18
N TRP A 241 -7.97 13.14 -3.11
CA TRP A 241 -7.14 13.01 -1.92
C TRP A 241 -5.80 13.69 -2.16
N PHE A 242 -5.30 14.42 -1.17
CA PHE A 242 -4.07 15.20 -1.28
C PHE A 242 -2.86 14.41 -0.80
N ILE A 243 -1.75 14.57 -1.51
CA ILE A 243 -0.46 13.93 -1.26
C ILE A 243 0.59 15.05 -1.16
N PRO A 244 0.75 15.66 0.01
CA PRO A 244 1.71 16.76 0.21
C PRO A 244 3.15 16.26 0.07
N ASP A 245 3.40 15.04 0.54
CA ASP A 245 4.58 14.25 0.22
C ASP A 245 4.25 12.75 0.29
N TRP A 246 5.22 11.91 -0.06
CA TRP A 246 5.05 10.46 -0.22
C TRP A 246 4.66 9.70 1.07
N ARG A 247 4.77 10.33 2.25
CA ARG A 247 4.54 9.71 3.57
C ARG A 247 3.11 9.86 4.06
N VAL A 248 2.36 10.83 3.53
CA VAL A 248 1.04 11.23 4.03
C VAL A 248 0.03 11.34 2.90
N ILE A 249 -1.18 10.84 3.13
CA ILE A 249 -2.36 11.16 2.34
C ILE A 249 -3.36 11.83 3.28
N TYR A 250 -4.03 12.89 2.83
CA TYR A 250 -5.10 13.49 3.63
C TYR A 250 -6.27 13.96 2.77
N ARG A 251 -7.42 14.15 3.43
CA ARG A 251 -8.60 14.77 2.86
C ARG A 251 -9.43 15.46 3.95
N VAL A 252 -10.02 16.61 3.63
CA VAL A 252 -11.04 17.25 4.47
C VAL A 252 -12.40 17.02 3.82
N PHE A 253 -13.32 16.41 4.57
CA PHE A 253 -14.71 16.24 4.19
C PHE A 253 -15.51 17.36 4.85
N ARG A 254 -16.03 18.27 4.04
CA ARG A 254 -16.88 19.37 4.51
C ARG A 254 -18.34 19.12 4.25
N ARG A 255 -19.19 19.55 5.18
CA ARG A 255 -20.64 19.49 5.02
C ARG A 255 -21.10 20.52 3.99
N GLY A 256 -21.77 20.06 2.94
CA GLY A 256 -22.46 20.93 1.98
C GLY A 256 -21.60 21.53 0.86
N GLU A 257 -20.28 21.28 0.83
CA GLU A 257 -19.43 21.67 -0.30
C GLU A 257 -19.51 20.61 -1.43
N THR A 258 -19.53 21.06 -2.68
CA THR A 258 -19.28 20.18 -3.82
C THR A 258 -17.79 19.80 -3.86
N VAL A 259 -17.49 18.66 -4.48
CA VAL A 259 -16.16 18.02 -4.45
C VAL A 259 -15.00 18.95 -4.88
N GLU A 260 -15.29 19.99 -5.68
CA GLU A 260 -14.31 20.92 -6.25
C GLU A 260 -13.85 22.06 -5.32
N GLU A 261 -14.63 22.44 -4.30
CA GLU A 261 -14.33 23.63 -3.46
C GLU A 261 -13.42 23.34 -2.26
N THR A 262 -13.33 22.06 -1.85
CA THR A 262 -12.58 21.61 -0.66
C THR A 262 -11.07 21.89 -0.69
N ALA A 263 -10.47 22.12 -1.87
CA ALA A 263 -9.02 22.30 -2.03
C ALA A 263 -8.47 23.65 -1.53
N LYS A 264 -9.31 24.68 -1.35
CA LYS A 264 -8.86 26.07 -1.17
C LYS A 264 -8.74 26.56 0.28
N THR A 265 -9.19 25.81 1.29
CA THR A 265 -9.51 26.40 2.62
C THR A 265 -8.89 25.66 3.82
N THR A 266 -7.81 24.90 3.66
CA THR A 266 -7.18 24.13 4.77
C THR A 266 -6.63 25.00 5.92
N TYR A 267 -6.41 26.30 5.69
CA TYR A 267 -5.79 27.21 6.68
C TYR A 267 -6.78 27.84 7.68
N THR A 268 -8.10 27.71 7.49
CA THR A 268 -9.11 28.38 8.32
C THR A 268 -9.68 27.53 9.47
N ASP A 269 -9.38 26.24 9.51
CA ASP A 269 -10.11 25.27 10.34
C ASP A 269 -9.42 24.98 11.70
N ALA A 270 -8.55 25.88 12.18
CA ALA A 270 -7.74 25.63 13.38
C ALA A 270 -8.58 25.53 14.66
N ALA A 271 -8.38 24.47 15.44
CA ALA A 271 -9.05 24.26 16.73
C ALA A 271 -8.06 23.80 17.81
N ARG A 272 -8.30 24.21 19.07
CA ARG A 272 -7.53 23.71 20.22
C ARG A 272 -8.06 22.39 20.77
N LEU A 273 -9.37 22.19 20.72
CA LEU A 273 -9.99 20.92 21.10
C LEU A 273 -10.01 20.02 19.87
N VAL A 274 -9.34 18.87 19.96
CA VAL A 274 -9.26 17.91 18.86
C VAL A 274 -9.67 16.53 19.36
N ALA A 275 -10.60 15.90 18.64
CA ALA A 275 -10.99 14.51 18.88
C ALA A 275 -10.49 13.66 17.71
N VAL A 276 -9.50 12.82 17.98
CA VAL A 276 -8.91 11.91 17.02
C VAL A 276 -9.57 10.55 17.14
N PHE A 277 -9.98 9.94 16.03
CA PHE A 277 -10.51 8.59 16.00
C PHE A 277 -9.61 7.72 15.10
N MET A 278 -9.17 6.58 15.63
CA MET A 278 -8.56 5.54 14.81
C MET A 278 -9.62 4.97 13.85
N ILE A 279 -9.20 4.52 12.67
CA ILE A 279 -10.14 4.11 11.60
C ILE A 279 -10.40 2.61 11.69
N ASP A 280 -9.39 1.80 11.38
CA ASP A 280 -9.53 0.34 11.36
C ASP A 280 -9.68 -0.18 12.80
N ASN A 281 -10.56 -1.16 13.01
CA ASN A 281 -10.86 -1.78 14.31
C ASN A 281 -11.46 -0.83 15.38
N VAL A 282 -11.79 0.41 15.02
CA VAL A 282 -12.52 1.36 15.88
C VAL A 282 -13.78 1.88 15.22
N LEU A 283 -13.67 2.48 14.03
CA LEU A 283 -14.82 2.93 13.25
C LEU A 283 -15.29 1.88 12.26
N ILE A 284 -14.36 1.26 11.55
CA ILE A 284 -14.64 0.27 10.51
C ILE A 284 -13.94 -1.06 10.78
N ARG A 285 -14.63 -2.14 10.45
CA ARG A 285 -14.07 -3.47 10.29
C ARG A 285 -13.97 -3.75 8.79
N ARG A 286 -12.76 -4.01 8.32
CA ARG A 286 -12.51 -4.37 6.93
C ARG A 286 -12.40 -5.87 6.78
N GLU A 287 -12.92 -6.38 5.68
CA GLU A 287 -12.71 -7.77 5.28
C GLU A 287 -11.33 -7.93 4.61
N PRO A 288 -10.72 -9.13 4.66
CA PRO A 288 -9.44 -9.42 4.00
C PRO A 288 -9.54 -9.19 2.49
N ILE A 289 -8.43 -8.83 1.82
CA ILE A 289 -8.45 -8.46 0.40
C ILE A 289 -8.80 -9.64 -0.52
N HIS A 290 -8.60 -10.87 -0.07
CA HIS A 290 -9.11 -12.05 -0.79
C HIS A 290 -10.65 -12.11 -0.86
N ALA A 291 -11.36 -11.42 0.04
CA ALA A 291 -12.81 -11.23 -0.05
C ALA A 291 -13.21 -10.18 -1.10
N CYS A 292 -12.29 -9.29 -1.53
CA CYS A 292 -12.54 -8.35 -2.63
C CYS A 292 -12.78 -9.04 -3.99
N LEU A 293 -12.47 -10.34 -4.10
CA LEU A 293 -12.69 -11.14 -5.30
C LEU A 293 -14.03 -11.91 -5.27
N GLN A 294 -14.83 -11.79 -4.20
CA GLN A 294 -16.14 -12.42 -4.10
C GLN A 294 -17.24 -11.37 -4.33
N GLU A 295 -17.93 -11.46 -5.47
CA GLU A 295 -19.05 -10.57 -5.79
C GLU A 295 -20.14 -10.62 -4.69
N GLY A 296 -20.60 -9.44 -4.25
CA GLY A 296 -21.76 -9.31 -3.36
C GLY A 296 -21.49 -9.22 -1.86
N HIS A 297 -20.24 -9.34 -1.38
CA HIS A 297 -19.91 -9.14 0.02
C HIS A 297 -19.47 -7.69 0.33
N PRO A 298 -20.02 -7.04 1.38
CA PRO A 298 -19.59 -5.70 1.76
C PRO A 298 -18.12 -5.74 2.20
N MET A 299 -17.27 -4.96 1.53
CA MET A 299 -15.81 -4.92 1.79
C MET A 299 -15.44 -4.40 3.19
N TRP A 300 -16.41 -3.78 3.87
CA TRP A 300 -16.25 -3.23 5.21
C TRP A 300 -17.61 -3.12 5.90
N SER A 301 -17.58 -3.02 7.23
CA SER A 301 -18.74 -2.77 8.08
C SER A 301 -18.39 -1.78 9.18
N LEU A 302 -19.39 -1.10 9.74
CA LEU A 302 -19.21 -0.31 10.96
C LEU A 302 -19.02 -1.23 12.16
N ILE A 303 -18.07 -0.88 13.02
CA ILE A 303 -17.88 -1.59 14.29
C ILE A 303 -18.92 -1.13 15.31
N ASP A 304 -19.15 0.17 15.35
CA ASP A 304 -20.09 0.81 16.26
C ASP A 304 -20.89 1.89 15.52
N PRO A 305 -22.20 1.70 15.31
CA PRO A 305 -23.04 2.67 14.60
C PRO A 305 -23.26 3.97 15.40
N ASP A 306 -23.02 3.97 16.71
CA ASP A 306 -23.24 5.15 17.56
C ASP A 306 -22.01 6.07 17.61
N LEU A 307 -20.84 5.59 17.21
CA LEU A 307 -19.58 6.33 17.29
C LEU A 307 -19.54 7.58 16.37
N PRO A 308 -20.07 7.55 15.13
CA PRO A 308 -20.23 8.77 14.32
C PRO A 308 -21.15 9.81 14.99
N SER A 309 -22.21 9.39 15.67
CA SER A 309 -23.10 10.28 16.42
C SER A 309 -22.40 10.88 17.65
N ALA A 310 -21.55 10.11 18.33
CA ALA A 310 -20.67 10.61 19.39
C ALA A 310 -19.69 11.68 18.87
N ALA A 311 -19.08 11.46 17.69
CA ALA A 311 -18.22 12.45 17.05
C ALA A 311 -18.97 13.74 16.72
N TYR A 312 -20.22 13.67 16.24
CA TYR A 312 -21.06 14.84 16.02
C TYR A 312 -21.30 15.65 17.31
N LYS A 313 -21.61 14.99 18.43
CA LYS A 313 -21.77 15.66 19.73
C LYS A 313 -20.48 16.33 20.22
N LEU A 314 -19.32 15.75 19.94
CA LEU A 314 -18.03 16.40 20.22
C LEU A 314 -17.82 17.63 19.33
N ALA A 315 -18.21 17.55 18.05
CA ALA A 315 -18.14 18.69 17.15
C ALA A 315 -19.02 19.86 17.62
N GLU A 316 -20.22 19.58 18.12
CA GLU A 316 -21.10 20.60 18.74
C GLU A 316 -20.47 21.25 19.99
N LYS A 317 -19.60 20.52 20.70
CA LYS A 317 -18.81 21.02 21.84
C LYS A 317 -17.54 21.77 21.40
N GLY A 318 -17.32 21.98 20.10
CA GLY A 318 -16.18 22.71 19.55
C GLY A 318 -14.94 21.87 19.29
N TYR A 319 -15.03 20.54 19.36
CA TYR A 319 -13.93 19.67 18.95
C TYR A 319 -13.82 19.61 17.43
N ARG A 320 -12.59 19.72 16.93
CA ARG A 320 -12.31 19.32 15.55
C ARG A 320 -12.19 17.81 15.46
N ILE A 321 -12.97 17.21 14.55
CA ILE A 321 -13.00 15.76 14.35
C ILE A 321 -11.94 15.34 13.33
N VAL A 322 -11.06 14.43 13.75
CA VAL A 322 -9.95 13.92 12.94
C VAL A 322 -10.01 12.40 12.88
N LEU A 323 -9.96 11.82 11.68
CA LEU A 323 -9.73 10.40 11.49
C LEU A 323 -8.26 10.18 11.15
N LEU A 324 -7.59 9.28 11.87
CA LEU A 324 -6.17 9.04 11.70
C LEU A 324 -5.86 7.55 11.69
N ASP A 325 -5.02 7.10 10.75
CA ASP A 325 -4.52 5.72 10.77
C ASP A 325 -3.22 5.56 9.99
N HIS A 326 -2.65 4.37 10.10
CA HIS A 326 -1.39 3.96 9.50
C HIS A 326 -1.59 2.80 8.53
N TYR A 327 -1.42 3.07 7.24
CA TYR A 327 -1.55 2.10 6.15
C TYR A 327 -0.21 1.80 5.48
N PRO A 328 0.65 0.97 6.10
CA PRO A 328 1.96 0.63 5.53
C PRO A 328 1.86 -0.12 4.20
N SER A 329 0.70 -0.71 3.88
CA SER A 329 0.45 -1.33 2.57
C SER A 329 0.38 -0.32 1.43
N LEU A 330 -0.06 0.92 1.70
CA LEU A 330 -0.08 1.98 0.70
C LEU A 330 1.33 2.45 0.31
N HIS A 331 2.36 1.98 1.03
CA HIS A 331 3.73 2.29 0.71
C HIS A 331 4.19 1.70 -0.62
N HIS A 332 3.64 0.54 -0.94
CA HIS A 332 4.01 -0.27 -2.09
C HIS A 332 2.79 -0.62 -2.95
N GLY A 333 1.65 0.00 -2.64
CA GLY A 333 0.38 -0.22 -3.33
C GLY A 333 0.26 0.63 -4.59
N ASN A 334 -0.40 0.06 -5.61
CA ASN A 334 -0.81 0.78 -6.82
C ASN A 334 -2.16 1.51 -6.62
N GLU A 335 -2.69 2.09 -7.70
CA GLU A 335 -3.96 2.85 -7.68
C GLU A 335 -5.13 1.99 -7.18
N VAL A 336 -5.19 0.72 -7.56
CA VAL A 336 -6.23 -0.21 -7.08
C VAL A 336 -6.12 -0.48 -5.58
N ALA A 337 -4.89 -0.68 -5.06
CA ALA A 337 -4.66 -0.84 -3.62
C ALA A 337 -5.03 0.41 -2.82
N LEU A 338 -4.77 1.60 -3.39
CA LEU A 338 -5.19 2.88 -2.83
C LEU A 338 -6.72 2.97 -2.78
N GLU A 339 -7.40 2.70 -3.90
CA GLU A 339 -8.86 2.71 -3.97
C GLU A 339 -9.48 1.73 -2.96
N ALA A 340 -9.00 0.48 -2.90
CA ALA A 340 -9.51 -0.52 -1.97
C ALA A 340 -9.39 -0.09 -0.49
N LYS A 341 -8.37 0.69 -0.14
CA LYS A 341 -8.18 1.19 1.23
C LYS A 341 -8.92 2.50 1.50
N LEU A 342 -8.97 3.40 0.52
CA LEU A 342 -9.53 4.74 0.69
C LEU A 342 -11.05 4.76 0.48
N ASN A 343 -11.62 3.85 -0.34
CA ASN A 343 -13.06 3.76 -0.59
C ASN A 343 -13.88 3.56 0.69
N PRO A 344 -13.57 2.59 1.58
CA PRO A 344 -14.27 2.45 2.86
C PRO A 344 -14.24 3.71 3.72
N VAL A 345 -13.12 4.44 3.71
CA VAL A 345 -12.96 5.66 4.52
C VAL A 345 -13.77 6.82 3.94
N ALA A 346 -13.79 6.95 2.60
CA ALA A 346 -14.61 7.94 1.93
C ALA A 346 -16.10 7.68 2.16
N GLU A 347 -16.55 6.44 1.99
CA GLU A 347 -17.94 6.06 2.24
C GLU A 347 -18.34 6.26 3.71
N LEU A 348 -17.47 5.90 4.66
CA LEU A 348 -17.66 6.17 6.07
C LEU A 348 -17.97 7.65 6.32
N CYS A 349 -17.10 8.53 5.82
CA CYS A 349 -17.24 9.98 6.02
C CYS A 349 -18.51 10.52 5.34
N GLN A 350 -18.81 10.09 4.11
CA GLN A 350 -19.96 10.60 3.35
C GLN A 350 -21.32 10.11 3.88
N LYS A 351 -21.39 8.85 4.35
CA LYS A 351 -22.65 8.23 4.76
C LYS A 351 -22.98 8.47 6.23
N TYR A 352 -21.98 8.49 7.11
CA TYR A 352 -22.21 8.40 8.56
C TYR A 352 -21.82 9.64 9.36
N PHE A 353 -20.97 10.52 8.82
CA PHE A 353 -20.59 11.76 9.50
C PHE A 353 -21.41 12.95 8.98
N THR A 354 -22.01 13.68 9.92
CA THR A 354 -22.83 14.88 9.65
C THR A 354 -22.12 16.19 10.01
N CYS A 355 -20.85 16.11 10.40
CA CYS A 355 -19.95 17.22 10.72
C CYS A 355 -18.71 17.19 9.80
N ASP A 356 -17.90 18.24 9.85
CA ASP A 356 -16.65 18.30 9.10
C ASP A 356 -15.63 17.32 9.69
N VAL A 357 -14.96 16.56 8.81
CA VAL A 357 -14.01 15.51 9.20
C VAL A 357 -12.70 15.70 8.45
N THR A 358 -11.59 15.75 9.17
CA THR A 358 -10.24 15.71 8.58
C THR A 358 -9.68 14.29 8.65
N VAL A 359 -9.41 13.66 7.51
CA VAL A 359 -8.76 12.35 7.44
C VAL A 359 -7.28 12.52 7.15
N VAL A 360 -6.40 11.92 7.96
CA VAL A 360 -4.95 11.97 7.81
C VAL A 360 -4.34 10.57 7.95
N LEU A 361 -3.70 10.09 6.89
CA LEU A 361 -3.21 8.72 6.80
C LEU A 361 -1.70 8.72 6.58
N SER A 362 -1.00 7.89 7.35
CA SER A 362 0.38 7.55 7.03
C SER A 362 0.42 6.40 6.03
N THR A 363 1.23 6.55 4.98
CA THR A 363 1.50 5.51 3.97
C THR A 363 2.82 4.80 4.23
N MET A 364 3.50 5.09 5.35
CA MET A 364 4.86 4.61 5.57
C MET A 364 4.91 3.12 5.85
N SER A 365 5.73 2.36 5.12
CA SER A 365 6.02 0.99 5.52
C SER A 365 7.12 0.99 6.58
N TYR A 366 6.94 0.11 7.55
CA TYR A 366 7.95 -0.19 8.57
C TYR A 366 9.30 -0.54 7.93
N ILE A 367 9.29 -1.29 6.82
CA ILE A 367 10.50 -1.68 6.10
C ILE A 367 11.23 -0.48 5.51
N SER A 368 10.56 0.35 4.71
CA SER A 368 11.23 1.47 4.06
C SER A 368 11.73 2.52 5.06
N ALA A 369 11.01 2.69 6.17
CA ALA A 369 11.42 3.56 7.26
C ALA A 369 12.70 3.08 7.99
N ALA A 370 13.02 1.77 7.95
CA ALA A 370 14.30 1.26 8.47
C ALA A 370 15.49 1.77 7.64
N TYR A 371 15.29 1.96 6.33
CA TYR A 371 16.33 2.47 5.42
C TYR A 371 16.31 4.00 5.28
N ARG A 372 15.19 4.65 5.58
CA ARG A 372 14.96 6.10 5.43
C ARG A 372 14.54 6.74 6.76
N SER A 373 15.49 7.38 7.43
CA SER A 373 15.29 7.94 8.78
C SER A 373 14.20 9.02 8.88
N ASP A 374 13.89 9.69 7.77
CA ASP A 374 12.86 10.72 7.65
C ASP A 374 11.44 10.15 7.53
N GLY A 375 11.29 8.85 7.23
CA GLY A 375 10.01 8.15 7.18
C GLY A 375 9.54 7.63 8.54
N LYS A 376 10.48 7.31 9.44
CA LYS A 376 10.21 6.72 10.76
C LYS A 376 9.24 7.52 11.64
N PRO A 377 9.29 8.87 11.71
CA PRO A 377 8.34 9.64 12.51
C PRO A 377 6.87 9.44 12.13
N PHE A 378 6.59 9.01 10.89
CA PHE A 378 5.24 8.80 10.38
C PHE A 378 4.71 7.37 10.63
N LEU A 379 5.49 6.49 11.24
CA LEU A 379 5.00 5.19 11.71
C LEU A 379 4.35 5.36 13.09
N LEU A 380 3.19 4.76 13.33
CA LEU A 380 2.68 4.65 14.70
C LEU A 380 3.60 3.70 15.51
N PRO A 381 3.89 3.99 16.80
CA PRO A 381 3.28 5.04 17.63
C PRO A 381 4.05 6.39 17.66
N TYR A 382 4.95 6.67 16.72
CA TYR A 382 5.64 7.97 16.66
C TYR A 382 4.66 9.09 16.27
N SER A 383 4.91 10.30 16.76
CA SER A 383 3.99 11.43 16.65
C SER A 383 4.13 12.26 15.37
N GLY A 384 4.93 11.84 14.39
CA GLY A 384 5.18 12.64 13.17
C GLY A 384 3.93 12.90 12.34
N LEU A 385 3.02 11.92 12.24
CA LEU A 385 1.72 12.11 11.57
C LEU A 385 0.85 13.16 12.29
N TRP A 386 0.88 13.16 13.62
CA TRP A 386 0.19 14.17 14.43
C TRP A 386 0.82 15.56 14.28
N GLN A 387 2.15 15.64 14.29
CA GLN A 387 2.87 16.90 14.03
C GLN A 387 2.57 17.46 12.63
N PHE A 388 2.45 16.58 11.63
CA PHE A 388 1.99 16.97 10.30
C PHE A 388 0.57 17.58 10.36
N PHE A 389 -0.39 16.91 11.01
CA PHE A 389 -1.73 17.44 11.17
C PHE A 389 -1.72 18.82 11.85
N ILE A 390 -1.03 18.97 12.98
CA ILE A 390 -0.97 20.23 13.72
C ILE A 390 -0.40 21.35 12.85
N THR A 391 0.73 21.11 12.20
CA THR A 391 1.44 22.14 11.43
C THR A 391 0.76 22.49 10.11
N GLN A 392 0.26 21.49 9.37
CA GLN A 392 -0.22 21.68 8.01
C GLN A 392 -1.74 21.80 7.91
N LEU A 393 -2.49 21.18 8.82
CA LEU A 393 -3.95 21.08 8.73
C LEU A 393 -4.67 21.81 9.85
N ASN A 394 -4.00 22.05 11.00
CA ASN A 394 -4.55 22.77 12.15
C ASN A 394 -3.96 24.17 12.35
N GLY A 395 -3.40 24.77 11.29
CA GLY A 395 -2.86 26.14 11.33
C GLY A 395 -1.70 26.33 12.31
N GLY A 396 -0.99 25.26 12.71
CA GLY A 396 0.05 25.30 13.73
C GLY A 396 -0.47 25.38 15.17
N LEU A 397 -1.79 25.40 15.37
CA LEU A 397 -2.40 25.48 16.69
C LEU A 397 -2.29 24.12 17.39
N ARG A 398 -1.67 24.10 18.58
CA ARG A 398 -1.53 22.87 19.37
C ARG A 398 -2.85 22.52 20.04
N ALA A 399 -3.06 21.23 20.21
CA ALA A 399 -4.20 20.70 20.93
C ALA A 399 -4.07 20.95 22.45
N ASP A 400 -5.18 21.30 23.08
CA ASP A 400 -5.29 21.48 24.54
C ASP A 400 -5.37 20.12 25.25
N ALA A 401 -5.15 20.13 26.57
CA ALA A 401 -5.10 18.92 27.40
C ALA A 401 -6.38 18.07 27.38
N ASP A 402 -7.52 18.69 27.07
CA ASP A 402 -8.83 18.01 26.96
C ASP A 402 -9.00 17.26 25.62
N SER A 403 -8.06 17.44 24.69
CA SER A 403 -8.06 16.71 23.42
C SER A 403 -7.80 15.23 23.63
N LEU A 404 -8.44 14.41 22.79
CA LEU A 404 -8.52 12.98 23.01
C LEU A 404 -8.25 12.17 21.74
N LEU A 405 -7.84 10.93 21.95
CA LEU A 405 -7.74 9.90 20.93
C LEU A 405 -8.62 8.71 21.32
N VAL A 406 -9.48 8.32 20.40
CA VAL A 406 -10.37 7.17 20.48
C VAL A 406 -9.71 6.00 19.75
N GLY A 407 -9.35 4.95 20.49
CA GLY A 407 -8.64 3.77 19.99
C GLY A 407 -9.35 2.46 20.32
N GLU A 408 -8.73 1.34 19.92
CA GLU A 408 -9.24 -0.01 20.21
C GLU A 408 -9.11 -0.32 21.72
N SER A 409 -10.07 -1.05 22.31
CA SER A 409 -10.00 -1.38 23.74
C SER A 409 -8.67 -2.06 24.12
N VAL A 410 -8.12 -1.67 25.28
CA VAL A 410 -6.90 -2.24 25.85
C VAL A 410 -7.23 -3.40 26.80
N GLU A 411 -8.51 -3.60 27.15
CA GLU A 411 -8.96 -4.64 28.08
C GLU A 411 -8.85 -6.05 27.47
N GLY A 412 -8.37 -7.01 28.26
CA GLY A 412 -8.21 -8.42 27.86
C GLY A 412 -6.83 -8.83 27.33
N VAL A 413 -5.88 -7.90 27.22
CA VAL A 413 -4.49 -8.22 26.82
C VAL A 413 -3.62 -8.40 28.07
N ASP A 414 -3.26 -9.65 28.36
CA ASP A 414 -2.45 -10.07 29.53
C ASP A 414 -1.26 -9.10 29.77
N HIS A 415 -1.25 -8.44 30.92
CA HIS A 415 -0.25 -7.42 31.28
C HIS A 415 1.16 -7.99 31.46
N ARG A 416 1.31 -9.32 31.48
CA ARG A 416 2.59 -10.00 31.71
C ARG A 416 3.43 -10.19 30.44
N ARG A 417 2.88 -9.94 29.26
CA ARG A 417 3.64 -9.89 28.00
C ARG A 417 3.46 -8.52 27.37
N GLU A 418 4.56 -7.89 26.99
CA GLU A 418 4.55 -6.77 26.04
C GLU A 418 4.06 -7.32 24.71
N ASP A 419 2.74 -7.46 24.56
CA ASP A 419 2.14 -7.85 23.29
C ASP A 419 2.19 -6.64 22.38
N VAL A 420 3.33 -6.47 21.73
CA VAL A 420 3.64 -5.35 20.83
C VAL A 420 2.71 -5.32 19.59
N LEU A 421 1.80 -6.30 19.49
CA LEU A 421 0.86 -6.51 18.39
C LEU A 421 -0.55 -6.02 18.70
N SER A 422 -0.84 -5.63 19.95
CA SER A 422 -2.11 -5.01 20.31
C SER A 422 -2.21 -3.61 19.70
N GLN A 423 -3.18 -3.43 18.79
CA GLN A 423 -3.46 -2.12 18.21
C GLN A 423 -3.89 -1.12 19.30
N GLY A 424 -4.76 -1.50 20.24
CA GLY A 424 -5.10 -0.66 21.41
C GLY A 424 -3.87 -0.15 22.18
N ARG A 425 -2.86 -1.00 22.45
CA ARG A 425 -1.62 -0.55 23.13
C ARG A 425 -0.80 0.42 22.27
N ARG A 426 -0.70 0.17 20.96
CA ARG A 426 -0.03 1.07 20.01
C ARG A 426 -0.73 2.42 19.96
N ASP A 427 -2.05 2.43 19.89
CA ASP A 427 -2.88 3.63 19.80
C ASP A 427 -2.80 4.44 21.10
N ALA A 428 -2.83 3.79 22.27
CA ALA A 428 -2.56 4.41 23.56
C ALA A 428 -1.15 5.01 23.65
N LYS A 429 -0.13 4.31 23.14
CA LYS A 429 1.25 4.83 23.10
C LYS A 429 1.38 6.03 22.15
N PHE A 430 0.67 6.01 21.03
CA PHE A 430 0.61 7.14 20.10
C PHE A 430 -0.07 8.34 20.77
N ALA A 431 -1.22 8.15 21.42
CA ALA A 431 -1.91 9.20 22.17
C ALA A 431 -0.98 9.84 23.22
N MET A 432 -0.27 9.02 24.01
CA MET A 432 0.74 9.49 24.96
C MET A 432 1.83 10.34 24.29
N ASN A 433 2.40 9.87 23.17
CA ASN A 433 3.44 10.59 22.44
C ASN A 433 2.91 11.90 21.80
N CYS A 434 1.61 12.00 21.59
CA CYS A 434 0.91 13.18 21.06
C CYS A 434 0.37 14.11 22.16
N SER A 435 0.52 13.75 23.44
CA SER A 435 -0.09 14.44 24.59
C SER A 435 -1.63 14.51 24.50
N LEU A 436 -2.25 13.44 24.02
CA LEU A 436 -3.71 13.29 23.93
C LEU A 436 -4.19 12.32 25.02
N ARG A 437 -5.39 12.57 25.54
CA ARG A 437 -6.08 11.63 26.43
C ARG A 437 -6.55 10.42 25.63
N TYR A 438 -6.13 9.22 26.03
CA TYR A 438 -6.60 7.99 25.40
C TYR A 438 -7.95 7.56 25.96
N VAL A 439 -8.89 7.18 25.08
CA VAL A 439 -10.23 6.70 25.43
C VAL A 439 -10.59 5.55 24.47
N ASP A 440 -11.30 4.52 24.92
CA ASP A 440 -11.91 3.53 24.03
C ASP A 440 -13.35 3.93 23.65
N SER A 441 -13.92 3.27 22.63
CA SER A 441 -15.24 3.59 22.12
C SER A 441 -16.35 3.52 23.19
N ASP A 442 -16.30 2.54 24.09
CA ASP A 442 -17.33 2.36 25.12
C ASP A 442 -17.25 3.40 26.22
N SER A 443 -16.03 3.75 26.63
CA SER A 443 -15.77 4.81 27.60
C SER A 443 -16.21 6.17 27.07
N LEU A 444 -15.93 6.46 25.79
CA LEU A 444 -16.37 7.72 25.16
C LEU A 444 -17.90 7.84 25.14
N LYS A 445 -18.61 6.78 24.76
CA LYS A 445 -20.08 6.79 24.74
C LYS A 445 -20.65 7.05 26.14
N LYS A 446 -20.08 6.45 27.19
CA LYS A 446 -20.48 6.70 28.58
C LYS A 446 -20.27 8.15 28.99
N GLU A 447 -19.12 8.74 28.66
CA GLU A 447 -18.82 10.15 28.94
C GLU A 447 -19.82 11.09 28.25
N ILE A 448 -20.17 10.80 26.99
CA ILE A 448 -21.10 11.61 26.19
C ILE A 448 -22.55 11.46 26.64
N LEU A 449 -22.95 10.31 27.17
CA LEU A 449 -24.30 10.10 27.72
C LEU A 449 -24.50 10.77 29.09
N GLN A 450 -23.40 11.02 29.82
CA GLN A 450 -23.42 11.64 31.15
C GLN A 450 -23.25 13.17 31.11
N SER A 451 -22.83 13.72 29.97
CA SER A 451 -22.67 15.15 29.70
C SER A 451 -23.87 15.74 28.97
#